data_AF-A0A0P7WJU5-F1
#
_entry.id   AF-A0A0P7WJU5-F1
#
_cell.length_a   1.000
_cell.length_b   1.000
_cell.length_c   1.000
_cell.angle_alpha   90.00
_cell.angle_beta   90.00
_cell.angle_gamma   90.00
#
_symmetry.space_group_name_H-M   'P 1'
#
loop_
_entity.id
_entity.type
_entity.pdbx_description
1 polymer ?
#
loop_
_entity_poly.entity_id
_entity_poly.type
_entity_poly.pdbx_seq_one_letter_code
_entity_poly.pdbx_strand_id
1 'polypeptide(L)'
;MNMQATSVVAPPPPKSLTEMQLPVIMMRDILLKTMFRKNVSEVSEIAKAICLPRQVTQDLVDMGREQRLIEATGTLNANSGGEMGYQLTDAGKSRALDALAQSEYFGAMPVPLDVYREQVKRQSIRNIQITREQLTNAMGHLVLPDSLLDHLGPAVGAGRSILMYGPPGNGKSSISNGIRDAMGDKVFVPRAIEYSGQVITVYDPIVHSKAEEEEDNPNSLRRRATFDSRYVKCDRPTVITGGELSLSMLDLVYNPTARTYQAPLQLKSTGGIFIVDDLGRQAEPPQALVNRWIVPLEESKDILALQSGEKFEVPFDTLVIFSTNFHPNEIFDQAALRRIFFKIKIDGPDQEGFLKIFAMVARKKGMELDEAALVHLLKVKYPTIKNVYANYQPVFLIDQMIAICDFEGIPYKMSPDLIDRAWANMFVKDEKIVK
;
A
#
# COMPACT_ATOMS: atom_id res chain seq x y z
N MET A 1 27.35 12.22 -0.87
CA MET A 1 26.54 13.33 -1.40
C MET A 1 25.09 12.94 -1.21
N ASN A 2 24.36 13.62 -0.33
CA ASN A 2 22.94 13.37 -0.12
C ASN A 2 22.19 13.78 -1.38
N MET A 3 21.91 12.82 -2.27
CA MET A 3 20.94 13.03 -3.35
C MET A 3 19.60 13.34 -2.68
N GLN A 4 19.17 14.59 -2.79
CA GLN A 4 17.79 14.97 -2.49
C GLN A 4 16.89 14.02 -3.28
N ALA A 5 16.04 13.26 -2.59
CA ALA A 5 14.97 12.51 -3.23
C ALA A 5 14.28 13.46 -4.22
N THR A 6 14.20 13.07 -5.49
CA THR A 6 13.47 13.84 -6.51
C THR A 6 12.05 14.01 -5.98
N SER A 7 11.75 15.19 -5.43
CA SER A 7 10.49 15.43 -4.76
C SER A 7 9.38 15.31 -5.79
N VAL A 8 8.48 14.34 -5.60
CA VAL A 8 7.29 14.18 -6.41
C VAL A 8 6.59 15.53 -6.57
N VAL A 9 6.29 15.90 -7.82
CA VAL A 9 5.63 17.17 -8.12
C VAL A 9 4.24 17.17 -7.49
N ALA A 10 4.03 18.12 -6.59
CA ALA A 10 2.78 18.21 -5.84
C ALA A 10 1.62 18.67 -6.73
N PRO A 11 0.38 18.18 -6.49
CA PRO A 11 -0.78 18.61 -7.25
C PRO A 11 -1.06 20.09 -6.95
N PRO A 12 -1.20 20.95 -7.98
CA PRO A 12 -1.47 22.37 -7.77
C PRO A 12 -2.91 22.55 -7.23
N PRO A 13 -3.13 23.44 -6.25
CA PRO A 13 -4.47 23.74 -5.79
C PRO A 13 -5.29 24.44 -6.89
N PRO A 14 -6.59 24.16 -7.00
CA PRO A 14 -7.46 24.82 -7.98
C PRO A 14 -7.63 26.30 -7.63
N LYS A 15 -7.64 27.18 -8.63
CA LYS A 15 -7.77 28.64 -8.43
C LYS A 15 -9.18 29.17 -8.68
N SER A 16 -10.05 28.38 -9.30
CA SER A 16 -11.42 28.76 -9.62
C SER A 16 -12.33 27.53 -9.66
N LEU A 17 -13.65 27.76 -9.63
CA LEU A 17 -14.65 26.70 -9.82
C LEU A 17 -14.55 26.02 -11.20
N THR A 18 -14.06 26.72 -12.22
CA THR A 18 -13.85 26.13 -13.56
C THR A 18 -12.69 25.16 -13.57
N GLU A 19 -11.59 25.48 -12.88
CA GLU A 19 -10.42 24.59 -12.74
C GLU A 19 -10.73 23.31 -11.95
N MET A 20 -11.83 23.29 -11.18
CA MET A 20 -12.29 22.08 -10.48
C MET A 20 -12.62 20.95 -11.43
N GLN A 21 -13.07 21.26 -12.66
CA GLN A 21 -13.52 20.30 -13.67
C GLN A 21 -14.57 19.31 -13.14
N LEU A 22 -15.38 19.75 -12.17
CA LEU A 22 -16.50 19.00 -11.61
C LEU A 22 -17.83 19.62 -12.03
N PRO A 23 -18.92 18.83 -12.10
CA PRO A 23 -20.25 19.37 -12.25
C PRO A 23 -20.59 20.34 -11.12
N VAL A 24 -21.05 21.55 -11.47
CA VAL A 24 -21.40 22.60 -10.51
C VAL A 24 -22.45 22.13 -9.50
N ILE A 25 -23.43 21.35 -9.95
CA ILE A 25 -24.47 20.77 -9.11
C ILE A 25 -23.87 19.86 -8.03
N MET A 26 -22.89 19.01 -8.39
CA MET A 26 -22.20 18.14 -7.43
C MET A 26 -21.45 18.98 -6.40
N MET A 27 -20.69 19.99 -6.84
CA MET A 27 -19.93 20.85 -5.92
C MET A 27 -20.84 21.55 -4.92
N ARG A 28 -21.94 22.16 -5.40
CA ARG A 28 -22.95 22.79 -4.55
C ARG A 28 -23.55 21.79 -3.57
N ASP A 29 -23.98 20.63 -4.05
CA ASP A 29 -24.62 19.65 -3.18
C ASP A 29 -23.65 19.12 -2.12
N ILE A 30 -22.37 18.89 -2.44
CA ILE A 30 -21.33 18.54 -1.44
C ILE A 30 -21.14 19.66 -0.41
N LEU A 31 -21.11 20.93 -0.83
CA LEU A 31 -21.04 22.08 0.09
C LEU A 31 -22.21 22.05 1.08
N LEU A 32 -23.45 22.00 0.59
CA LEU A 32 -24.64 22.04 1.43
C LEU A 32 -24.70 20.85 2.39
N LYS A 33 -24.40 19.63 1.89
CA LYS A 33 -24.32 18.43 2.73
C LYS A 33 -23.25 18.56 3.81
N THR A 34 -22.11 19.18 3.49
CA THR A 34 -21.01 19.37 4.45
C THR A 34 -21.36 20.38 5.53
N MET A 35 -21.94 21.53 5.16
CA MET A 35 -22.44 22.51 6.13
C MET A 35 -23.49 21.88 7.04
N PHE A 36 -24.42 21.11 6.48
CA PHE A 36 -25.48 20.43 7.23
C PHE A 36 -24.94 19.37 8.20
N ARG A 37 -24.01 18.50 7.77
CA ARG A 37 -23.50 17.39 8.59
C ARG A 37 -22.46 17.82 9.61
N LYS A 38 -21.62 18.82 9.28
CA LYS A 38 -20.52 19.27 10.15
C LYS A 38 -20.83 20.54 10.95
N ASN A 39 -21.98 21.18 10.72
CA ASN A 39 -22.37 22.45 11.36
C ASN A 39 -21.31 23.55 11.21
N VAL A 40 -20.62 23.60 10.06
CA VAL A 40 -19.63 24.64 9.75
C VAL A 40 -20.32 25.86 9.14
N SER A 41 -19.93 27.05 9.59
CA SER A 41 -20.56 28.33 9.21
C SER A 41 -19.60 29.37 8.66
N GLU A 42 -18.32 29.31 9.03
CA GLU A 42 -17.30 30.23 8.53
C GLU A 42 -16.63 29.68 7.26
N VAL A 43 -16.30 30.55 6.29
CA VAL A 43 -15.69 30.14 5.02
C VAL A 43 -14.36 29.41 5.25
N SER A 44 -13.57 29.85 6.23
CA SER A 44 -12.33 29.18 6.59
C SER A 44 -12.53 27.75 7.15
N GLU A 45 -13.61 27.49 7.88
CA GLU A 45 -13.98 26.15 8.35
C GLU A 45 -14.54 25.28 7.23
N ILE A 46 -15.44 25.85 6.42
CA ILE A 46 -16.02 25.21 5.24
C ILE A 46 -14.89 24.77 4.31
N ALA A 47 -13.96 25.67 3.99
CA ALA A 47 -12.82 25.44 3.10
C ALA A 47 -11.97 24.24 3.56
N LYS A 48 -11.67 24.16 4.86
CA LYS A 48 -10.99 22.98 5.44
C LYS A 48 -11.83 21.72 5.32
N ALA A 49 -13.12 21.81 5.61
CA ALA A 49 -14.05 20.68 5.62
C ALA A 49 -14.27 20.06 4.24
N ILE A 50 -14.29 20.89 3.18
CA ILE A 50 -14.40 20.47 1.77
C ILE A 50 -13.05 20.40 1.05
N CYS A 51 -11.96 20.69 1.74
CA CYS A 51 -10.60 20.62 1.22
C CYS A 51 -10.35 21.51 -0.02
N LEU A 52 -10.90 22.72 -0.04
CA LEU A 52 -10.69 23.70 -1.11
C LEU A 52 -9.98 24.96 -0.61
N PRO A 53 -9.31 25.72 -1.50
CA PRO A 53 -8.84 27.06 -1.18
C PRO A 53 -10.00 27.99 -0.77
N ARG A 54 -9.72 28.93 0.14
CA ARG A 54 -10.73 29.86 0.66
C ARG A 54 -11.43 30.66 -0.44
N GLN A 55 -10.69 31.12 -1.44
CA GLN A 55 -11.26 31.87 -2.56
C GLN A 55 -12.27 31.05 -3.37
N VAL A 56 -11.91 29.81 -3.74
CA VAL A 56 -12.83 28.90 -4.47
C VAL A 56 -14.04 28.52 -3.60
N THR A 57 -13.82 28.39 -2.28
CA THR A 57 -14.90 28.13 -1.33
C THR A 57 -15.87 29.31 -1.24
N GLN A 58 -15.35 30.54 -1.21
CA GLN A 58 -16.16 31.77 -1.21
C GLN A 58 -17.05 31.84 -2.46
N ASP A 59 -16.47 31.60 -3.65
CA ASP A 59 -17.24 31.58 -4.90
C ASP A 59 -18.40 30.56 -4.86
N LEU A 60 -18.18 29.39 -4.24
CA LEU A 60 -19.20 28.35 -4.09
C LEU A 60 -20.29 28.74 -3.07
N VAL A 61 -19.90 29.41 -1.99
CA VAL A 61 -20.83 29.96 -0.99
C VAL A 61 -21.70 31.05 -1.61
N ASP A 62 -21.09 31.99 -2.35
CA ASP A 62 -21.82 33.07 -3.01
C ASP A 62 -22.79 32.54 -4.08
N MET A 63 -22.41 31.51 -4.82
CA MET A 63 -23.35 30.78 -5.70
C MET A 63 -24.54 30.19 -4.91
N GLY A 64 -24.28 29.60 -3.74
CA GLY A 64 -25.34 29.11 -2.85
C GLY A 64 -26.26 30.22 -2.34
N ARG A 65 -25.74 31.44 -2.15
CA ARG A 65 -26.52 32.62 -1.74
C ARG A 65 -27.37 33.17 -2.87
N GLU A 66 -26.81 33.29 -4.07
CA GLU A 66 -27.56 33.69 -5.27
C GLU A 66 -28.76 32.75 -5.52
N GLN A 67 -28.57 31.45 -5.24
CA GLN A 67 -29.62 30.43 -5.32
C GLN A 67 -30.55 30.39 -4.10
N ARG A 68 -30.36 31.28 -3.10
CA ARG A 68 -31.13 31.35 -1.83
C ARG A 68 -31.07 30.07 -0.98
N LEU A 69 -30.01 29.28 -1.14
CA LEU A 69 -29.76 28.07 -0.35
C LEU A 69 -28.92 28.37 0.89
N ILE A 70 -28.14 29.45 0.84
CA ILE A 70 -27.28 29.93 1.94
C ILE A 70 -27.65 31.39 2.23
N GLU A 71 -27.63 31.78 3.50
CA GLU A 71 -27.78 33.16 3.93
C GLU A 71 -26.63 33.58 4.85
N ALA A 72 -26.33 34.88 4.86
CA ALA A 72 -25.31 35.45 5.73
C ALA A 72 -25.95 35.79 7.09
N THR A 73 -25.35 35.35 8.18
CA THR A 73 -25.86 35.57 9.54
C THR A 73 -25.31 36.85 10.19
N GLY A 74 -24.46 37.59 9.47
CA GLY A 74 -23.75 38.76 9.97
C GLY A 74 -22.55 38.38 10.85
N THR A 75 -21.78 39.36 11.31
CA THR A 75 -20.71 39.15 12.31
C THR A 75 -21.32 39.06 13.71
N LEU A 76 -21.96 37.93 14.00
CA LEU A 76 -22.45 37.60 15.34
C LEU A 76 -21.25 37.27 16.24
N ASN A 77 -20.61 38.33 16.76
CA ASN A 77 -19.76 38.42 17.96
C ASN A 77 -18.54 39.32 17.69
N ALA A 78 -18.45 40.44 18.43
CA ALA A 78 -17.29 41.35 18.39
C ALA A 78 -15.96 40.70 18.86
N ASN A 79 -16.00 39.45 19.33
CA ASN A 79 -14.87 38.67 19.85
C ASN A 79 -14.50 37.45 19.00
N SER A 80 -15.26 37.13 17.95
CA SER A 80 -14.93 36.09 16.98
C SER A 80 -14.27 36.75 15.78
N GLY A 81 -13.15 36.23 15.30
CA GLY A 81 -12.23 36.93 14.40
C GLY A 81 -12.82 37.30 13.04
N GLY A 82 -13.57 38.42 12.94
CA GLY A 82 -13.85 39.21 11.74
C GLY A 82 -14.47 38.52 10.50
N GLU A 83 -14.64 37.21 10.49
CA GLU A 83 -15.13 36.44 9.34
C GLU A 83 -16.66 36.39 9.34
N MET A 84 -17.28 36.55 8.16
CA MET A 84 -18.74 36.54 8.02
C MET A 84 -19.27 35.12 8.14
N GLY A 85 -20.26 34.91 9.01
CA GLY A 85 -20.94 33.64 9.17
C GLY A 85 -21.97 33.39 8.07
N TYR A 86 -22.10 32.12 7.67
CA TYR A 86 -23.09 31.64 6.72
C TYR A 86 -23.87 30.45 7.28
N GLN A 87 -25.15 30.38 6.96
CA GLN A 87 -26.02 29.28 7.37
C GLN A 87 -26.91 28.82 6.21
N LEU A 88 -27.33 27.56 6.25
CA LEU A 88 -28.32 27.02 5.32
C LEU A 88 -29.70 27.62 5.59
N THR A 89 -30.33 28.14 4.55
CA THR A 89 -31.77 28.47 4.58
C THR A 89 -32.60 27.18 4.66
N ASP A 90 -33.90 27.27 4.90
CA ASP A 90 -34.75 26.08 4.88
C ASP A 90 -34.78 25.40 3.49
N ALA A 91 -34.69 26.17 2.41
CA ALA A 91 -34.49 25.63 1.06
C ALA A 91 -33.13 24.91 0.93
N GLY A 92 -32.06 25.48 1.50
CA GLY A 92 -30.74 24.86 1.56
C GLY A 92 -30.73 23.54 2.33
N LYS A 93 -31.39 23.49 3.49
CA LYS A 93 -31.55 22.27 4.30
C LYS A 93 -32.35 21.21 3.54
N SER A 94 -33.47 21.58 2.92
CA SER A 94 -34.25 20.65 2.08
C SER A 94 -33.40 20.07 0.97
N ARG A 95 -32.66 20.92 0.24
CA ARG A 95 -31.77 20.46 -0.83
C ARG A 95 -30.65 19.56 -0.32
N ALA A 96 -30.07 19.85 0.84
CA ALA A 96 -29.05 19.02 1.44
C ALA A 96 -29.57 17.62 1.79
N LEU A 97 -30.79 17.53 2.33
CA LEU A 97 -31.46 16.26 2.63
C LEU A 97 -31.77 15.46 1.35
N ASP A 98 -32.28 16.12 0.31
CA ASP A 98 -32.52 15.48 -1.00
C ASP A 98 -31.21 14.95 -1.61
N ALA A 99 -30.13 15.73 -1.53
CA ALA A 99 -28.82 15.33 -2.02
C ALA A 99 -28.21 14.19 -1.19
N LEU A 100 -28.43 14.17 0.13
CA LEU A 100 -28.01 13.06 1.00
C LEU A 100 -28.75 11.77 0.65
N ALA A 101 -30.04 11.88 0.29
CA ALA A 101 -30.78 10.74 -0.20
C ALA A 101 -30.17 10.21 -1.52
N GLN A 102 -29.54 11.03 -2.36
CA GLN A 102 -28.89 10.52 -3.58
C GLN A 102 -27.51 9.92 -3.30
N SER A 103 -26.72 10.56 -2.44
CA SER A 103 -25.42 10.09 -2.00
C SER A 103 -25.07 10.67 -0.64
N GLU A 104 -24.70 9.79 0.29
CA GLU A 104 -24.30 10.19 1.64
C GLU A 104 -22.91 10.84 1.67
N TYR A 105 -22.19 10.91 0.55
CA TYR A 105 -20.87 11.54 0.50
C TYR A 105 -20.92 13.04 0.84
N PHE A 106 -20.12 13.46 1.82
CA PHE A 106 -19.89 14.87 2.17
C PHE A 106 -18.44 15.07 2.65
N GLY A 107 -18.01 16.32 2.77
CA GLY A 107 -16.64 16.67 3.14
C GLY A 107 -15.80 16.99 1.91
N ALA A 108 -14.60 16.41 1.84
CA ALA A 108 -13.60 16.73 0.82
C ALA A 108 -14.20 16.68 -0.59
N MET A 109 -13.97 17.71 -1.40
CA MET A 109 -14.41 17.70 -2.79
C MET A 109 -13.63 16.61 -3.56
N PRO A 110 -14.29 15.76 -4.36
CA PRO A 110 -13.58 14.73 -5.11
C PRO A 110 -12.67 15.35 -6.18
N VAL A 111 -11.73 14.56 -6.66
CA VAL A 111 -10.86 14.95 -7.79
C VAL A 111 -11.34 14.24 -9.05
N PRO A 112 -11.59 14.93 -10.18
CA PRO A 112 -11.94 14.26 -11.43
C PRO A 112 -10.89 13.21 -11.80
N LEU A 113 -11.33 12.04 -12.27
CA LEU A 113 -10.43 10.93 -12.60
C LEU A 113 -9.32 11.34 -13.59
N ASP A 114 -9.63 12.18 -14.58
CA ASP A 114 -8.65 12.66 -15.55
C ASP A 114 -7.56 13.53 -14.91
N VAL A 115 -7.92 14.37 -13.94
CA VAL A 115 -6.96 15.15 -13.16
C VAL A 115 -6.09 14.23 -12.30
N TYR A 116 -6.69 13.18 -11.72
CA TYR A 116 -5.92 12.20 -10.97
C TYR A 116 -4.95 11.42 -11.84
N ARG A 117 -5.32 11.03 -13.07
CA ARG A 117 -4.42 10.36 -14.04
C ARG A 117 -3.15 11.19 -14.30
N GLU A 118 -3.27 12.51 -14.44
CA GLU A 118 -2.12 13.39 -14.61
C GLU A 118 -1.23 13.44 -13.36
N GLN A 119 -1.82 13.43 -12.17
CA GLN A 119 -1.04 13.35 -10.93
C GLN A 119 -0.31 12.01 -10.81
N VAL A 120 -0.93 10.89 -11.20
CA VAL A 120 -0.28 9.57 -11.21
C VAL A 120 0.94 9.56 -12.12
N LYS A 121 0.85 10.14 -13.32
CA LYS A 121 2.01 10.26 -14.24
C LYS A 121 3.20 11.01 -13.60
N ARG A 122 2.93 12.08 -12.83
CA ARG A 122 3.96 12.89 -12.15
C ARG A 122 4.65 12.15 -11.02
N GLN A 123 3.97 11.19 -10.39
CA GLN A 123 4.46 10.45 -9.23
C GLN A 123 4.69 8.95 -9.50
N SER A 124 4.75 8.60 -10.79
CA SER A 124 4.73 7.20 -11.23
C SER A 124 5.85 6.39 -10.60
N ILE A 125 5.52 5.16 -10.20
CA ILE A 125 6.45 4.16 -9.67
C ILE A 125 7.61 3.88 -10.63
N ARG A 126 7.39 4.07 -11.94
CA ARG A 126 8.37 3.83 -13.01
C ARG A 126 9.42 4.91 -13.14
N ASN A 127 9.18 6.08 -12.55
CA ASN A 127 10.14 7.18 -12.56
C ASN A 127 11.16 7.04 -11.40
N ILE A 128 10.97 6.07 -10.51
CA ILE A 128 11.85 5.84 -9.37
C ILE A 128 13.13 5.18 -9.84
N GLN A 129 14.26 5.79 -9.50
CA GLN A 129 15.59 5.21 -9.67
C GLN A 129 16.04 4.67 -8.31
N ILE A 130 15.98 3.35 -8.14
CA ILE A 130 16.57 2.68 -6.97
C ILE A 130 17.98 2.25 -7.32
N THR A 131 18.94 2.76 -6.54
CA THR A 131 20.34 2.36 -6.66
C THR A 131 20.58 1.02 -5.96
N ARG A 132 21.62 0.30 -6.39
CA ARG A 132 22.07 -0.93 -5.71
C ARG A 132 22.31 -0.69 -4.22
N GLU A 133 22.96 0.43 -3.88
CA GLU A 133 23.26 0.79 -2.50
C GLU A 133 21.99 0.95 -1.64
N GLN A 134 20.96 1.66 -2.15
CA GLN A 134 19.68 1.80 -1.44
C GLN A 134 19.01 0.44 -1.22
N LEU A 135 18.99 -0.41 -2.24
CA LEU A 135 18.40 -1.76 -2.14
C LEU A 135 19.17 -2.63 -1.14
N THR A 136 20.49 -2.63 -1.20
CA THR A 136 21.36 -3.36 -0.26
C THR A 136 21.17 -2.86 1.17
N ASN A 137 21.07 -1.54 1.38
CA ASN A 137 20.86 -0.98 2.71
C ASN A 137 19.48 -1.34 3.28
N ALA A 138 18.42 -1.24 2.48
CA ALA A 138 17.07 -1.64 2.89
C ALA A 138 16.99 -3.14 3.26
N MET A 139 17.76 -3.96 2.54
CA MET A 139 17.87 -5.40 2.76
C MET A 139 19.04 -5.80 3.68
N GLY A 140 19.69 -4.86 4.38
CA GLY A 140 20.93 -5.12 5.12
C GLY A 140 20.78 -6.13 6.28
N HIS A 141 19.55 -6.41 6.69
CA HIS A 141 19.21 -7.45 7.68
C HIS A 141 19.04 -8.85 7.06
N LEU A 142 19.08 -8.97 5.73
CA LEU A 142 18.94 -10.21 4.97
C LEU A 142 20.30 -10.63 4.41
N VAL A 143 20.60 -11.93 4.52
CA VAL A 143 21.75 -12.52 3.83
C VAL A 143 21.28 -12.98 2.46
N LEU A 144 21.58 -12.20 1.43
CA LEU A 144 21.18 -12.45 0.05
C LEU A 144 22.43 -12.66 -0.82
N PRO A 145 22.40 -13.59 -1.80
CA PRO A 145 23.47 -13.71 -2.77
C PRO A 145 23.51 -12.47 -3.67
N ASP A 146 24.70 -12.00 -4.04
CA ASP A 146 24.88 -10.80 -4.87
C ASP A 146 24.13 -10.89 -6.20
N SER A 147 24.09 -12.07 -6.80
CA SER A 147 23.36 -12.35 -8.05
C SER A 147 21.85 -12.11 -7.94
N LEU A 148 21.26 -12.22 -6.74
CA LEU A 148 19.86 -11.92 -6.52
C LEU A 148 19.60 -10.41 -6.54
N LEU A 149 20.51 -9.62 -5.95
CA LEU A 149 20.43 -8.15 -6.03
C LEU A 149 20.59 -7.65 -7.46
N ASP A 150 21.43 -8.30 -8.27
CA ASP A 150 21.61 -7.98 -9.69
C ASP A 150 20.32 -8.19 -10.51
N HIS A 151 19.43 -9.09 -10.08
CA HIS A 151 18.12 -9.29 -10.71
C HIS A 151 17.03 -8.39 -10.11
N LEU A 152 17.04 -8.18 -8.80
CA LEU A 152 16.03 -7.38 -8.10
C LEU A 152 16.15 -5.90 -8.42
N GLY A 153 17.37 -5.35 -8.47
CA GLY A 153 17.58 -3.92 -8.74
C GLY A 153 16.90 -3.44 -10.03
N PRO A 154 17.18 -4.05 -11.19
CA PRO A 154 16.51 -3.73 -12.45
C PRO A 154 15.00 -3.97 -12.40
N ALA A 155 14.54 -4.99 -11.65
CA ALA A 155 13.14 -5.32 -11.56
C ALA A 155 12.32 -4.23 -10.86
N VAL A 156 12.83 -3.74 -9.74
CA VAL A 156 12.20 -2.65 -9.00
C VAL A 156 12.34 -1.32 -9.75
N GLY A 157 13.52 -1.02 -10.31
CA GLY A 157 13.76 0.21 -11.06
C GLY A 157 12.94 0.33 -12.36
N ALA A 158 12.58 -0.78 -12.99
CA ALA A 158 11.70 -0.78 -14.16
C ALA A 158 10.21 -0.54 -13.82
N GLY A 159 9.82 -0.68 -12.54
CA GLY A 159 8.42 -0.60 -12.11
C GLY A 159 7.51 -1.61 -12.81
N ARG A 160 8.03 -2.82 -13.10
CA ARG A 160 7.30 -3.91 -13.78
C ARG A 160 7.10 -5.10 -12.85
N SER A 161 6.14 -5.95 -13.18
CA SER A 161 5.77 -7.10 -12.36
C SER A 161 6.92 -8.08 -12.09
N ILE A 162 6.93 -8.61 -10.88
CA ILE A 162 7.92 -9.56 -10.38
C ILE A 162 7.19 -10.82 -9.92
N LEU A 163 7.64 -11.99 -10.36
CA LEU A 163 7.26 -13.29 -9.80
C LEU A 163 8.46 -13.87 -9.06
N MET A 164 8.35 -13.95 -7.74
CA MET A 164 9.28 -14.69 -6.88
C MET A 164 8.76 -16.10 -6.66
N TYR A 165 9.59 -17.10 -6.95
CA TYR A 165 9.21 -18.50 -6.78
C TYR A 165 10.35 -19.30 -6.16
N GLY A 166 10.02 -20.33 -5.40
CA GLY A 166 11.01 -21.21 -4.78
C GLY A 166 10.49 -21.81 -3.48
N PRO A 167 11.28 -22.65 -2.81
CA PRO A 167 10.83 -23.38 -1.63
C PRO A 167 10.32 -22.45 -0.50
N PRO A 168 9.39 -22.93 0.34
CA PRO A 168 8.90 -22.17 1.48
C PRO A 168 10.02 -21.91 2.49
N GLY A 169 9.92 -20.81 3.23
CA GLY A 169 10.86 -20.46 4.30
C GLY A 169 12.21 -19.90 3.84
N ASN A 170 12.35 -19.51 2.57
CA ASN A 170 13.56 -18.85 2.03
C ASN A 170 13.49 -17.32 1.98
N GLY A 171 12.51 -16.69 2.65
CA GLY A 171 12.51 -15.24 2.82
C GLY A 171 11.90 -14.43 1.67
N LYS A 172 11.04 -15.04 0.82
CA LYS A 172 10.30 -14.31 -0.23
C LYS A 172 9.54 -13.10 0.33
N SER A 173 8.79 -13.29 1.42
CA SER A 173 8.05 -12.19 2.07
C SER A 173 9.00 -11.14 2.68
N SER A 174 10.16 -11.55 3.20
CA SER A 174 11.19 -10.63 3.69
C SER A 174 11.79 -9.79 2.57
N ILE A 175 12.02 -10.38 1.39
CA ILE A 175 12.50 -9.68 0.20
C ILE A 175 11.43 -8.68 -0.28
N SER A 176 10.16 -9.07 -0.37
CA SER A 176 9.06 -8.16 -0.74
C SER A 176 9.00 -6.93 0.19
N ASN A 177 9.15 -7.15 1.50
CA ASN A 177 9.20 -6.07 2.49
C ASN A 177 10.46 -5.21 2.34
N GLY A 178 11.61 -5.80 2.04
CA GLY A 178 12.84 -5.04 1.75
C GLY A 178 12.71 -4.15 0.52
N ILE A 179 12.00 -4.61 -0.53
CA ILE A 179 11.69 -3.79 -1.72
C ILE A 179 10.82 -2.59 -1.35
N ARG A 180 9.80 -2.82 -0.51
CA ARG A 180 8.96 -1.75 0.04
C ARG A 180 9.79 -0.70 0.77
N ASP A 181 10.66 -1.14 1.67
CA ASP A 181 11.45 -0.24 2.50
C ASP A 181 12.48 0.56 1.65
N ALA A 182 12.96 -0.03 0.54
CA ALA A 182 13.88 0.63 -0.39
C ALA A 182 13.24 1.78 -1.20
N MET A 183 11.91 1.79 -1.38
CA MET A 183 11.25 2.81 -2.20
C MET A 183 11.23 4.20 -1.57
N GLY A 184 11.04 4.30 -0.25
CA GLY A 184 11.28 5.48 0.60
C GLY A 184 10.63 6.84 0.23
N ASP A 185 9.85 6.90 -0.85
CA ASP A 185 9.32 8.15 -1.42
C ASP A 185 7.85 8.39 -1.02
N LYS A 186 7.37 9.62 -1.20
CA LYS A 186 6.02 10.07 -0.79
C LYS A 186 5.17 10.37 -2.02
N VAL A 187 3.87 10.06 -1.95
CA VAL A 187 2.91 10.28 -3.03
C VAL A 187 1.69 11.06 -2.55
N PHE A 188 0.96 11.66 -3.51
CA PHE A 188 -0.28 12.37 -3.22
C PHE A 188 -1.46 11.48 -3.60
N VAL A 189 -2.28 11.13 -2.60
CA VAL A 189 -3.46 10.27 -2.78
C VAL A 189 -4.73 11.08 -2.56
N PRO A 190 -5.64 11.16 -3.55
CA PRO A 190 -6.89 11.88 -3.38
C PRO A 190 -7.76 11.18 -2.34
N ARG A 191 -8.51 11.95 -1.55
CA ARG A 191 -9.49 11.38 -0.61
C ARG A 191 -10.58 10.60 -1.34
N ALA A 192 -11.08 11.18 -2.42
CA ALA A 192 -12.00 10.54 -3.35
C ALA A 192 -11.76 11.08 -4.76
N ILE A 193 -12.16 10.29 -5.75
CA ILE A 193 -12.19 10.68 -7.15
C ILE A 193 -13.63 10.71 -7.67
N GLU A 194 -13.85 11.46 -8.74
CA GLU A 194 -15.12 11.54 -9.44
C GLU A 194 -15.00 10.92 -10.84
N TYR A 195 -16.03 10.16 -11.20
CA TYR A 195 -16.23 9.66 -12.57
C TYR A 195 -17.72 9.53 -12.86
N SER A 196 -18.19 10.12 -13.97
CA SER A 196 -19.59 10.04 -14.44
C SER A 196 -20.63 10.42 -13.35
N GLY A 197 -20.32 11.45 -12.55
CA GLY A 197 -21.14 11.92 -11.44
C GLY A 197 -21.13 11.02 -10.20
N GLN A 198 -20.34 9.95 -10.20
CA GLN A 198 -20.18 9.05 -9.05
C GLN A 198 -18.93 9.38 -8.26
N VAL A 199 -19.02 9.29 -6.94
CA VAL A 199 -17.88 9.45 -6.04
C VAL A 199 -17.31 8.08 -5.69
N ILE A 200 -16.01 7.92 -5.91
CA ILE A 200 -15.23 6.73 -5.59
C ILE A 200 -14.22 7.11 -4.51
N THR A 201 -14.33 6.53 -3.31
CA THR A 201 -13.36 6.77 -2.24
C THR A 201 -12.06 6.02 -2.51
N VAL A 202 -10.92 6.71 -2.38
CA VAL A 202 -9.59 6.15 -2.69
C VAL A 202 -8.74 6.08 -1.42
N TYR A 203 -8.67 7.17 -0.67
CA TYR A 203 -7.92 7.19 0.59
C TYR A 203 -8.52 6.24 1.61
N ASP A 204 -7.66 5.44 2.20
CA ASP A 204 -7.96 4.39 3.16
C ASP A 204 -6.85 4.39 4.21
N PRO A 205 -7.10 4.78 5.48
CA PRO A 205 -6.10 4.82 6.54
C PRO A 205 -5.38 3.49 6.81
N ILE A 206 -5.97 2.35 6.41
CA ILE A 206 -5.33 1.03 6.57
C ILE A 206 -4.21 0.84 5.53
N VAL A 207 -4.39 1.39 4.33
CA VAL A 207 -3.42 1.28 3.22
C VAL A 207 -2.49 2.49 3.15
N HIS A 208 -2.99 3.67 3.55
CA HIS A 208 -2.34 4.96 3.33
C HIS A 208 -1.90 5.60 4.65
N SER A 209 -0.62 5.39 4.99
CA SER A 209 0.07 6.10 6.06
C SER A 209 0.22 7.57 5.69
N LYS A 210 -0.35 8.47 6.50
CA LYS A 210 -0.14 9.92 6.31
C LYS A 210 1.30 10.25 6.65
N ALA A 211 1.99 10.91 5.73
CA ALA A 211 3.26 11.53 6.05
C ALA A 211 3.00 12.69 7.02
N GLU A 212 3.85 12.85 8.05
CA GLU A 212 3.82 14.02 8.92
C GLU A 212 3.81 15.30 8.06
N GLU A 213 2.78 16.12 8.25
CA GLU A 213 2.72 17.47 7.67
C GLU A 213 3.68 18.33 8.50
N GLU A 214 4.61 19.03 7.85
CA GLU A 214 5.37 20.09 8.53
C GLU A 214 4.34 21.08 9.07
N GLU A 215 4.22 21.18 10.40
CA GLU A 215 3.31 22.13 11.02
C GLU A 215 3.68 23.54 10.54
N ASP A 216 2.75 24.17 9.82
CA ASP A 216 2.89 25.54 9.34
C ASP A 216 3.23 26.44 10.54
N ASN A 217 4.42 27.05 10.54
CA ASN A 217 4.84 27.95 11.61
C ASN A 217 3.77 29.04 11.81
N PRO A 218 3.15 29.15 13.01
CA PRO A 218 2.04 30.08 13.26
C PRO A 218 2.36 31.55 12.95
N ASN A 219 3.65 31.93 12.94
CA ASN A 219 4.14 33.28 12.67
C ASN A 219 4.45 33.56 11.18
N SER A 220 4.24 32.61 10.27
CA SER A 220 4.44 32.85 8.84
C SER A 220 3.27 33.64 8.25
N LEU A 221 3.55 34.86 7.77
CA LEU A 221 2.58 35.76 7.11
C LEU A 221 1.97 35.19 5.82
N ARG A 222 2.50 34.07 5.29
CA ARG A 222 1.96 33.36 4.12
C ARG A 222 1.80 31.88 4.46
N ARG A 223 0.60 31.48 4.90
CA ARG A 223 0.15 30.08 4.79
C ARG A 223 0.02 29.74 3.32
N ARG A 224 1.07 29.17 2.71
CA ARG A 224 0.94 28.59 1.37
C ARG A 224 0.48 27.15 1.57
N ALA A 225 -0.78 26.86 1.22
CA ALA A 225 -1.13 25.49 0.89
C ALA A 225 -0.15 25.03 -0.20
N THR A 226 0.81 24.20 0.17
CA THR A 226 1.92 23.80 -0.72
C THR A 226 1.43 22.90 -1.85
N PHE A 227 0.24 22.32 -1.71
CA PHE A 227 -0.43 21.47 -2.67
C PHE A 227 -1.96 21.46 -2.46
N ASP A 228 -2.67 20.84 -3.40
CA ASP A 228 -4.13 20.66 -3.36
C ASP A 228 -4.57 19.81 -2.15
N SER A 229 -5.31 20.40 -1.22
CA SER A 229 -5.78 19.78 0.02
C SER A 229 -6.80 18.63 -0.16
N ARG A 230 -7.34 18.43 -1.37
CA ARG A 230 -8.14 17.24 -1.71
C ARG A 230 -7.29 15.96 -1.67
N TYR A 231 -5.98 16.11 -1.79
CA TYR A 231 -5.00 15.05 -1.65
C TYR A 231 -4.47 14.96 -0.22
N VAL A 232 -4.01 13.77 0.13
CA VAL A 232 -3.25 13.48 1.34
C VAL A 232 -1.85 13.09 0.91
N LYS A 233 -0.83 13.69 1.52
CA LYS A 233 0.55 13.27 1.32
C LYS A 233 0.78 12.00 2.15
N CYS A 234 1.10 10.91 1.47
CA CYS A 234 1.26 9.59 2.07
C CYS A 234 2.64 9.03 1.76
N ASP A 235 3.10 8.11 2.59
CA ASP A 235 4.13 7.16 2.16
C ASP A 235 3.58 6.32 0.99
N ARG A 236 4.46 5.79 0.12
CA ARG A 236 4.00 4.96 -1.01
C ARG A 236 3.12 3.81 -0.51
N PRO A 237 1.87 3.69 -1.01
CA PRO A 237 0.92 2.73 -0.49
C PRO A 237 1.43 1.32 -0.74
N THR A 238 1.25 0.44 0.24
CA THR A 238 1.58 -0.97 0.10
C THR A 238 0.36 -1.78 0.45
N VAL A 239 -0.09 -2.59 -0.51
CA VAL A 239 -1.14 -3.60 -0.27
C VAL A 239 -0.46 -4.96 -0.24
N ILE A 240 -0.71 -5.73 0.82
CA ILE A 240 -0.24 -7.11 0.95
C ILE A 240 -1.45 -8.00 1.11
N THR A 241 -1.51 -9.05 0.30
CA THR A 241 -2.57 -10.04 0.33
C THR A 241 -2.00 -11.44 0.07
N GLY A 242 -2.61 -12.48 0.62
CA GLY A 242 -2.20 -13.87 0.49
C GLY A 242 -3.32 -14.78 -0.03
N GLY A 243 -3.66 -15.81 0.74
CA GLY A 243 -4.70 -16.79 0.40
C GLY A 243 -6.14 -16.23 0.41
N GLU A 244 -6.33 -15.07 1.02
CA GLU A 244 -7.62 -14.39 1.15
C GLU A 244 -7.99 -13.49 -0.04
N LEU A 245 -7.09 -13.34 -1.02
CA LEU A 245 -7.37 -12.57 -2.23
C LEU A 245 -8.49 -13.24 -3.04
N SER A 246 -9.55 -12.48 -3.34
CA SER A 246 -10.59 -12.86 -4.30
C SER A 246 -10.64 -11.87 -5.47
N LEU A 247 -11.15 -12.30 -6.63
CA LEU A 247 -11.29 -11.43 -7.80
C LEU A 247 -12.21 -10.24 -7.53
N SER A 248 -13.24 -10.41 -6.69
CA SER A 248 -14.16 -9.34 -6.31
C SER A 248 -13.48 -8.17 -5.58
N MET A 249 -12.35 -8.40 -4.90
CA MET A 249 -11.57 -7.32 -4.26
C MET A 249 -10.83 -6.44 -5.29
N LEU A 250 -10.74 -6.91 -6.54
CA LEU A 250 -10.14 -6.20 -7.66
C LEU A 250 -11.17 -5.38 -8.44
N ASP A 251 -12.44 -5.39 -8.05
CA ASP A 251 -13.50 -4.60 -8.66
C ASP A 251 -14.03 -3.52 -7.70
N LEU A 252 -14.76 -2.54 -8.23
CA LEU A 252 -15.36 -1.48 -7.41
C LEU A 252 -16.40 -2.06 -6.45
N VAL A 253 -16.30 -1.67 -5.18
CA VAL A 253 -17.28 -2.06 -4.17
C VAL A 253 -18.28 -0.94 -3.99
N TYR A 254 -19.53 -1.17 -4.38
CA TYR A 254 -20.61 -0.22 -4.14
C TYR A 254 -21.21 -0.40 -2.75
N ASN A 255 -21.28 0.68 -1.97
CA ASN A 255 -21.98 0.69 -0.70
C ASN A 255 -23.44 1.16 -0.92
N PRO A 256 -24.45 0.29 -0.77
CA PRO A 256 -25.85 0.66 -1.02
C PRO A 256 -26.44 1.61 0.03
N THR A 257 -25.88 1.65 1.24
CA THR A 257 -26.30 2.58 2.29
C THR A 257 -25.77 3.98 1.98
N ALA A 258 -24.46 4.11 1.79
CA ALA A 258 -23.82 5.39 1.52
C ALA A 258 -24.06 5.90 0.07
N ARG A 259 -24.41 4.98 -0.84
CA ARG A 259 -24.58 5.22 -2.29
C ARG A 259 -23.32 5.85 -2.89
N THR A 260 -22.20 5.20 -2.61
CA THR A 260 -20.86 5.58 -3.05
C THR A 260 -20.06 4.34 -3.39
N TYR A 261 -19.07 4.50 -4.26
CA TYR A 261 -18.13 3.44 -4.59
C TYR A 261 -16.89 3.53 -3.72
N GLN A 262 -16.26 2.39 -3.48
CA GLN A 262 -14.92 2.29 -2.91
C GLN A 262 -13.98 1.74 -3.97
N ALA A 263 -12.80 2.35 -4.09
CA ALA A 263 -11.76 1.91 -5.00
C ALA A 263 -11.26 0.50 -4.65
N PRO A 264 -10.94 -0.34 -5.66
CA PRO A 264 -10.36 -1.65 -5.43
C PRO A 264 -8.90 -1.52 -4.95
N LEU A 265 -8.36 -2.63 -4.45
CA LEU A 265 -7.05 -2.67 -3.80
C LEU A 265 -5.91 -2.15 -4.71
N GLN A 266 -5.91 -2.51 -6.00
CA GLN A 266 -4.89 -2.08 -6.95
C GLN A 266 -4.93 -0.57 -7.20
N LEU A 267 -6.13 0.02 -7.27
CA LEU A 267 -6.29 1.47 -7.43
C LEU A 267 -5.83 2.20 -6.16
N LYS A 268 -6.12 1.65 -4.97
CA LYS A 268 -5.58 2.16 -3.70
C LYS A 268 -4.04 2.06 -3.63
N SER A 269 -3.44 1.04 -4.24
CA SER A 269 -1.97 0.87 -4.28
C SER A 269 -1.26 1.72 -5.35
N THR A 270 -1.96 2.65 -6.02
CA THR A 270 -1.40 3.42 -7.14
C THR A 270 -0.24 4.31 -6.69
N GLY A 271 0.85 4.32 -7.44
CA GLY A 271 2.13 4.90 -7.05
C GLY A 271 2.87 4.07 -6.01
N GLY A 272 2.51 2.80 -5.79
CA GLY A 272 3.05 1.98 -4.71
C GLY A 272 3.33 0.54 -5.12
N ILE A 273 3.16 -0.37 -4.15
CA ILE A 273 3.44 -1.80 -4.30
C ILE A 273 2.18 -2.61 -3.99
N PHE A 274 1.94 -3.62 -4.81
CA PHE A 274 0.92 -4.63 -4.58
C PHE A 274 1.57 -6.02 -4.47
N ILE A 275 1.53 -6.62 -3.28
CA ILE A 275 2.13 -7.93 -3.01
C ILE A 275 1.03 -8.98 -2.91
N VAL A 276 1.13 -10.01 -3.74
CA VAL A 276 0.33 -11.25 -3.66
C VAL A 276 1.25 -12.37 -3.19
N ASP A 277 1.15 -12.74 -1.92
CA ASP A 277 1.92 -13.83 -1.32
C ASP A 277 1.19 -15.18 -1.42
N ASP A 278 1.94 -16.27 -1.29
CA ASP A 278 1.43 -17.65 -1.32
C ASP A 278 0.47 -17.96 -2.48
N LEU A 279 0.78 -17.45 -3.67
CA LEU A 279 0.01 -17.71 -4.87
C LEU A 279 -0.04 -19.22 -5.18
N GLY A 280 -1.24 -19.74 -5.42
CA GLY A 280 -1.53 -21.17 -5.54
C GLY A 280 -2.28 -21.76 -4.36
N ARG A 281 -2.53 -20.98 -3.31
CA ARG A 281 -3.29 -21.40 -2.11
C ARG A 281 -4.63 -20.69 -1.95
N GLN A 282 -4.99 -19.82 -2.90
CA GLN A 282 -6.25 -19.11 -2.94
C GLN A 282 -7.41 -20.05 -3.28
N ALA A 283 -8.63 -19.66 -2.90
CA ALA A 283 -9.85 -20.33 -3.35
C ALA A 283 -10.02 -20.27 -4.88
N GLU A 284 -9.60 -19.16 -5.48
CA GLU A 284 -9.62 -18.96 -6.92
C GLU A 284 -8.33 -19.44 -7.59
N PRO A 285 -8.40 -19.98 -8.83
CA PRO A 285 -7.20 -20.40 -9.55
C PRO A 285 -6.23 -19.23 -9.79
N PRO A 286 -4.91 -19.40 -9.57
CA PRO A 286 -3.90 -18.37 -9.84
C PRO A 286 -3.98 -17.77 -11.25
N GLN A 287 -4.32 -18.62 -12.23
CA GLN A 287 -4.51 -18.20 -13.62
C GLN A 287 -5.60 -17.12 -13.75
N ALA A 288 -6.68 -17.19 -12.97
CA ALA A 288 -7.78 -16.24 -13.03
C ALA A 288 -7.35 -14.84 -12.56
N LEU A 289 -6.54 -14.77 -11.50
CA LEU A 289 -5.95 -13.53 -11.00
C LEU A 289 -5.04 -12.88 -12.06
N VAL A 290 -4.16 -13.66 -12.70
CA VAL A 290 -3.31 -13.10 -13.75
C VAL A 290 -4.14 -12.70 -14.96
N ASN A 291 -5.13 -13.48 -15.38
CA ASN A 291 -6.02 -13.14 -16.48
C ASN A 291 -6.72 -11.78 -16.27
N ARG A 292 -7.15 -11.48 -15.04
CA ARG A 292 -7.74 -10.17 -14.68
C ARG A 292 -6.76 -9.01 -14.83
N TRP A 293 -5.46 -9.27 -14.68
CA TRP A 293 -4.39 -8.29 -14.75
C TRP A 293 -3.52 -8.39 -16.01
N ILE A 294 -3.87 -9.22 -16.99
CA ILE A 294 -3.14 -9.33 -18.26
C ILE A 294 -3.05 -7.97 -18.96
N VAL A 295 -4.17 -7.25 -19.05
CA VAL A 295 -4.23 -5.92 -19.66
C VAL A 295 -3.61 -4.85 -18.75
N PRO A 296 -3.95 -4.77 -17.45
CA PRO A 296 -3.29 -3.87 -16.50
C PRO A 296 -1.77 -3.92 -16.47
N LEU A 297 -1.18 -5.12 -16.49
CA LEU A 297 0.27 -5.32 -16.45
C LEU A 297 0.97 -4.88 -17.74
N GLU A 298 0.29 -4.88 -18.89
CA GLU A 298 0.84 -4.43 -20.16
C GLU A 298 0.60 -2.96 -20.44
N GLU A 299 -0.66 -2.54 -20.36
CA GLU A 299 -1.09 -1.22 -20.80
C GLU A 299 -1.00 -0.18 -19.69
N SER A 300 -0.72 -0.61 -18.45
CA SER A 300 -0.64 0.29 -17.28
C SER A 300 -1.99 0.98 -17.00
N LYS A 301 -3.06 0.30 -17.39
CA LYS A 301 -4.45 0.76 -17.28
C LYS A 301 -5.32 -0.41 -16.87
N ASP A 302 -6.19 -0.17 -15.89
CA ASP A 302 -7.19 -1.14 -15.48
C ASP A 302 -8.58 -0.68 -15.90
N ILE A 303 -9.47 -1.64 -16.14
CA ILE A 303 -10.85 -1.37 -16.54
C ILE A 303 -11.74 -1.75 -15.37
N LEU A 304 -12.48 -0.77 -14.87
CA LEU A 304 -13.48 -0.96 -13.82
C LEU A 304 -14.88 -0.71 -14.39
N ALA A 305 -15.89 -1.26 -13.72
CA ALA A 305 -17.28 -1.10 -14.11
C ALA A 305 -18.12 -0.55 -12.95
N LEU A 306 -18.96 0.42 -13.26
CA LEU A 306 -20.02 0.88 -12.35
C LEU A 306 -21.18 -0.13 -12.35
N GLN A 307 -22.07 -0.05 -11.35
CA GLN A 307 -23.31 -0.86 -11.32
C GLN A 307 -24.23 -0.59 -12.52
N SER A 308 -24.11 0.57 -13.16
CA SER A 308 -24.81 0.89 -14.41
C SER A 308 -24.32 0.04 -15.61
N GLY A 309 -23.22 -0.70 -15.46
CA GLY A 309 -22.54 -1.41 -16.54
C GLY A 309 -21.56 -0.54 -17.33
N GLU A 310 -21.50 0.77 -17.05
CA GLU A 310 -20.52 1.67 -17.67
C GLU A 310 -19.10 1.25 -17.26
N LYS A 311 -18.24 1.04 -18.28
CA LYS A 311 -16.83 0.68 -18.10
C LYS A 311 -15.94 1.87 -18.33
N PHE A 312 -14.90 2.00 -17.53
CA PHE A 312 -13.95 3.09 -17.64
C PHE A 312 -12.55 2.67 -17.24
N GLU A 313 -11.57 3.36 -17.81
CA GLU A 313 -10.16 3.10 -17.51
C GLU A 313 -9.73 3.82 -16.24
N VAL A 314 -8.92 3.20 -15.41
CA VAL A 314 -8.21 3.83 -14.28
C VAL A 314 -6.72 3.59 -14.43
N PRO A 315 -5.87 4.47 -13.88
CA PRO A 315 -4.43 4.23 -13.91
C PRO A 315 -4.08 2.93 -13.16
N PHE A 316 -3.19 2.12 -13.75
CA PHE A 316 -2.59 0.97 -13.09
C PHE A 316 -1.08 1.22 -13.00
N ASP A 317 -0.69 1.98 -11.98
CA ASP A 317 0.70 2.35 -11.72
C ASP A 317 1.13 1.76 -10.37
N THR A 318 1.23 0.44 -10.30
CA THR A 318 1.64 -0.28 -9.08
C THR A 318 2.64 -1.36 -9.42
N LEU A 319 3.66 -1.51 -8.58
CA LEU A 319 4.62 -2.60 -8.70
C LEU A 319 3.99 -3.88 -8.14
N VAL A 320 3.56 -4.77 -9.03
CA VAL A 320 2.96 -6.05 -8.64
C VAL A 320 4.04 -7.10 -8.36
N ILE A 321 4.03 -7.65 -7.16
CA ILE A 321 4.95 -8.71 -6.72
C ILE A 321 4.13 -9.95 -6.38
N PHE A 322 4.30 -11.01 -7.17
CA PHE A 322 3.75 -12.33 -6.89
C PHE A 322 4.80 -13.18 -6.17
N SER A 323 4.39 -13.91 -5.15
CA SER A 323 5.22 -14.90 -4.45
C SER A 323 4.51 -16.25 -4.45
N THR A 324 5.23 -17.32 -4.78
CA THR A 324 4.69 -18.68 -4.78
C THR A 324 5.71 -19.71 -4.32
N ASN A 325 5.22 -20.85 -3.82
CA ASN A 325 6.03 -22.02 -3.52
C ASN A 325 6.07 -23.03 -4.67
N PHE A 326 5.22 -22.86 -5.68
CA PHE A 326 5.11 -23.75 -6.83
C PHE A 326 6.03 -23.32 -7.97
N HIS A 327 6.35 -24.25 -8.88
CA HIS A 327 7.08 -23.87 -10.08
C HIS A 327 6.15 -23.04 -11.00
N PRO A 328 6.60 -21.93 -11.61
CA PRO A 328 5.72 -21.06 -12.41
C PRO A 328 4.95 -21.78 -13.52
N ASN A 329 5.56 -22.79 -14.16
CA ASN A 329 4.92 -23.62 -15.19
C ASN A 329 3.81 -24.55 -14.67
N GLU A 330 3.68 -24.74 -13.36
CA GLU A 330 2.62 -25.55 -12.74
C GLU A 330 1.36 -24.74 -12.47
N ILE A 331 1.51 -23.42 -12.26
CA ILE A 331 0.42 -22.52 -11.86
C ILE A 331 -0.04 -21.58 -12.99
N PHE A 332 0.79 -21.41 -14.03
CA PHE A 332 0.51 -20.50 -15.13
C PHE A 332 0.76 -21.11 -16.50
N ASP A 333 -0.04 -20.67 -17.46
CA ASP A 333 0.21 -20.91 -18.87
C ASP A 333 1.32 -20.02 -19.45
N GLN A 334 1.81 -20.38 -20.64
CA GLN A 334 2.85 -19.62 -21.35
C GLN A 334 2.39 -18.21 -21.75
N ALA A 335 1.08 -17.96 -21.83
CA ALA A 335 0.56 -16.63 -22.11
C ALA A 335 0.74 -15.71 -20.89
N ALA A 336 0.29 -16.14 -19.71
CA ALA A 336 0.47 -15.44 -18.44
C ALA A 336 1.94 -15.20 -18.11
N LEU A 337 2.79 -16.22 -18.27
CA LEU A 337 4.22 -16.08 -18.00
C LEU A 337 4.91 -15.05 -18.91
N ARG A 338 4.44 -14.84 -20.15
CA ARG A 338 4.98 -13.79 -21.02
C ARG A 338 4.65 -12.37 -20.51
N ARG A 339 3.59 -12.22 -19.71
CA ARG A 339 3.15 -10.92 -19.16
C ARG A 339 3.82 -10.58 -17.83
N ILE A 340 4.24 -11.58 -17.06
CA ILE A 340 5.05 -11.34 -15.87
C ILE A 340 6.49 -11.08 -16.28
N PHE A 341 6.96 -9.84 -16.09
CA PHE A 341 8.20 -9.40 -16.72
C PHE A 341 9.44 -10.03 -16.07
N PHE A 342 9.55 -9.96 -14.75
CA PHE A 342 10.66 -10.55 -14.00
C PHE A 342 10.24 -11.85 -13.32
N LYS A 343 11.08 -12.88 -13.45
CA LYS A 343 10.86 -14.20 -12.83
C LYS A 343 12.13 -14.53 -12.05
N ILE A 344 12.05 -14.47 -10.73
CA ILE A 344 13.21 -14.54 -9.85
C ILE A 344 13.07 -15.77 -8.96
N LYS A 345 14.01 -16.69 -9.10
CA LYS A 345 14.07 -17.89 -8.26
C LYS A 345 14.71 -17.54 -6.92
N ILE A 346 14.01 -17.81 -5.83
CA ILE A 346 14.47 -17.65 -4.46
C ILE A 346 14.75 -19.04 -3.88
N ASP A 347 15.99 -19.47 -4.01
CA ASP A 347 16.48 -20.72 -3.42
C ASP A 347 16.98 -20.52 -1.99
N GLY A 348 17.34 -21.64 -1.35
CA GLY A 348 18.02 -21.62 -0.07
C GLY A 348 19.45 -21.07 -0.18
N PRO A 349 20.05 -20.67 0.96
CA PRO A 349 21.41 -20.17 0.98
C PRO A 349 22.40 -21.30 0.67
N ASP A 350 23.61 -20.94 0.24
CA ASP A 350 24.73 -21.87 0.24
C ASP A 350 25.23 -22.10 1.69
N GLN A 351 26.19 -23.00 1.86
CA GLN A 351 26.70 -23.33 3.19
C GLN A 351 27.31 -22.11 3.92
N GLU A 352 28.00 -21.23 3.18
CA GLU A 352 28.62 -20.03 3.77
C GLU A 352 27.54 -19.03 4.21
N GLY A 353 26.55 -18.75 3.36
CA GLY A 353 25.39 -17.93 3.67
C GLY A 353 24.58 -18.49 4.83
N PHE A 354 24.36 -19.81 4.86
CA PHE A 354 23.68 -20.50 5.94
C PHE A 354 24.38 -20.27 7.28
N LEU A 355 25.71 -20.45 7.33
CA LEU A 355 26.51 -20.21 8.54
C LEU A 355 26.46 -18.75 8.99
N LYS A 356 26.50 -17.79 8.06
CA LYS A 356 26.33 -16.37 8.36
C LYS A 356 24.98 -16.09 9.02
N ILE A 357 23.89 -16.60 8.44
CA ILE A 357 22.53 -16.47 9.00
C ILE A 357 22.49 -17.10 10.39
N PHE A 358 23.03 -18.30 10.55
CA PHE A 358 23.05 -19.02 11.82
C PHE A 358 23.76 -18.22 12.91
N ALA A 359 24.93 -17.67 12.61
CA ALA A 359 25.68 -16.85 13.55
C ALA A 359 24.95 -15.55 13.93
N MET A 360 24.30 -14.90 12.96
CA MET A 360 23.50 -13.69 13.21
C MET A 360 22.30 -13.99 14.13
N VAL A 361 21.58 -15.08 13.89
CA VAL A 361 20.43 -15.48 14.71
C VAL A 361 20.87 -15.87 16.12
N ALA A 362 21.96 -16.65 16.24
CA ALA A 362 22.48 -17.08 17.55
C ALA A 362 22.88 -15.87 18.40
N ARG A 363 23.61 -14.90 17.81
CA ARG A 363 23.97 -13.66 18.49
C ARG A 363 22.74 -12.86 18.91
N LYS A 364 21.75 -12.71 18.02
CA LYS A 364 20.52 -11.96 18.31
C LYS A 364 19.73 -12.58 19.48
N LYS A 365 19.76 -13.90 19.61
CA LYS A 365 19.04 -14.65 20.64
C LYS A 365 19.89 -15.02 21.88
N GLY A 366 21.15 -14.58 21.92
CA GLY A 366 22.04 -14.84 23.06
C GLY A 366 22.52 -16.29 23.20
N MET A 367 22.45 -17.10 22.13
CA MET A 367 22.96 -18.47 22.13
C MET A 367 24.47 -18.47 21.84
N GLU A 368 25.28 -18.98 22.78
CA GLU A 368 26.73 -19.13 22.59
C GLU A 368 27.00 -20.26 21.58
N LEU A 369 27.65 -19.91 20.47
CA LEU A 369 28.04 -20.86 19.43
C LEU A 369 29.21 -21.73 19.92
N ASP A 370 29.13 -23.02 19.62
CA ASP A 370 30.18 -23.99 19.87
C ASP A 370 30.63 -24.64 18.55
N GLU A 371 31.95 -24.75 18.35
CA GLU A 371 32.53 -25.26 17.11
C GLU A 371 32.20 -26.75 16.89
N ALA A 372 32.29 -27.57 17.94
CA ALA A 372 32.01 -29.00 17.83
C ALA A 372 30.54 -29.24 17.47
N ALA A 373 29.64 -28.46 18.07
CA ALA A 373 28.23 -28.46 17.76
C ALA A 373 27.94 -28.03 16.30
N LEU A 374 28.57 -26.95 15.81
CA LEU A 374 28.42 -26.53 14.39
C LEU A 374 28.95 -27.58 13.41
N VAL A 375 30.11 -28.18 13.70
CA VAL A 375 30.68 -29.25 12.87
C VAL A 375 29.76 -30.46 12.85
N HIS A 376 29.18 -30.82 13.99
CA HIS A 376 28.19 -31.90 14.08
C HIS A 376 26.93 -31.61 13.24
N LEU A 377 26.38 -30.40 13.35
CA LEU A 377 25.25 -29.97 12.53
C LEU A 377 25.55 -30.14 11.02
N LEU A 378 26.69 -29.63 10.55
CA LEU A 378 27.04 -29.63 9.13
C LEU A 378 27.50 -30.98 8.59
N LYS A 379 28.24 -31.78 9.36
CA LYS A 379 28.82 -33.05 8.88
C LYS A 379 27.98 -34.28 9.19
N VAL A 380 27.10 -34.20 10.20
CA VAL A 380 26.27 -35.34 10.62
C VAL A 380 24.81 -35.12 10.25
N LYS A 381 24.23 -33.95 10.54
CA LYS A 381 22.79 -33.73 10.34
C LYS A 381 22.43 -33.29 8.93
N TYR A 382 23.06 -32.25 8.38
CA TYR A 382 22.72 -31.77 7.02
C TYR A 382 22.87 -32.81 5.90
N PRO A 383 23.83 -33.76 5.93
CA PRO A 383 23.89 -34.84 4.95
C PRO A 383 22.65 -35.73 4.92
N THR A 384 21.92 -35.85 6.04
CA THR A 384 20.67 -36.64 6.12
C THR A 384 19.55 -36.05 5.25
N ILE A 385 19.62 -34.75 4.93
CA ILE A 385 18.69 -34.05 4.05
C ILE A 385 19.37 -33.60 2.75
N LYS A 386 20.43 -34.31 2.32
CA LYS A 386 21.19 -34.01 1.09
C LYS A 386 21.79 -32.59 1.07
N ASN A 387 22.14 -32.05 2.24
CA ASN A 387 22.69 -30.70 2.41
C ASN A 387 21.79 -29.59 1.82
N VAL A 388 20.46 -29.75 1.94
CA VAL A 388 19.51 -28.69 1.59
C VAL A 388 19.41 -27.69 2.74
N TYR A 389 20.00 -26.53 2.54
CA TYR A 389 19.91 -25.40 3.47
C TYR A 389 18.70 -24.51 3.15
N ALA A 390 18.06 -23.96 4.17
CA ALA A 390 16.94 -23.02 4.03
C ALA A 390 17.01 -21.92 5.09
N ASN A 391 16.54 -20.72 4.74
CA ASN A 391 16.70 -19.53 5.60
C ASN A 391 15.95 -19.63 6.94
N TYR A 392 14.90 -20.45 7.03
CA TYR A 392 14.14 -20.65 8.27
C TYR A 392 14.84 -21.60 9.27
N GLN A 393 15.69 -22.51 8.79
CA GLN A 393 16.27 -23.58 9.61
C GLN A 393 17.06 -23.04 10.82
N PRO A 394 17.93 -21.99 10.70
CA PRO A 394 18.64 -21.47 11.85
C PRO A 394 17.73 -20.93 12.96
N VAL A 395 16.68 -20.21 12.58
CA VAL A 395 15.70 -19.64 13.53
C VAL A 395 15.02 -20.76 14.31
N PHE A 396 14.53 -21.77 13.58
CA PHE A 396 13.87 -22.92 14.17
C PHE A 396 14.79 -23.69 15.12
N LEU A 397 16.00 -24.04 14.66
CA LEU A 397 16.95 -24.82 15.47
C LEU A 397 17.33 -24.09 16.75
N ILE A 398 17.60 -22.78 16.68
CA ILE A 398 17.97 -21.99 17.85
C ILE A 398 16.78 -21.82 18.81
N ASP A 399 15.57 -21.61 18.31
CA ASP A 399 14.37 -21.55 19.16
C ASP A 399 14.13 -22.87 19.91
N GLN A 400 14.30 -24.00 19.22
CA GLN A 400 14.17 -25.32 19.85
C GLN A 400 15.23 -25.54 20.92
N MET A 401 16.49 -25.16 20.66
CA MET A 401 17.56 -25.28 21.66
C MET A 401 17.30 -24.38 22.87
N ILE A 402 16.84 -23.14 22.67
CA ILE A 402 16.47 -22.23 23.78
C ILE A 402 15.33 -22.83 24.60
N ALA A 403 14.28 -23.33 23.96
CA ALA A 403 13.15 -23.95 24.65
C ALA A 403 13.59 -25.16 25.50
N ILE A 404 14.54 -25.96 25.02
CA ILE A 404 15.13 -27.05 25.79
C ILE A 404 15.93 -26.50 26.98
N CYS A 405 16.78 -25.49 26.75
CA CYS A 405 17.57 -24.89 27.81
C CYS A 405 16.70 -24.31 28.93
N ASP A 406 15.62 -23.60 28.57
CA ASP A 406 14.66 -23.01 29.51
C ASP A 406 13.95 -24.08 30.34
N PHE A 407 13.54 -25.17 29.69
CA PHE A 407 12.86 -26.27 30.37
C PHE A 407 13.80 -27.00 31.36
N GLU A 408 15.06 -27.18 31.00
CA GLU A 408 16.04 -27.92 31.80
C GLU A 408 16.84 -27.03 32.78
N GLY A 409 16.66 -25.71 32.71
CA GLY A 409 17.38 -24.74 33.55
C GLY A 409 18.88 -24.68 33.27
N ILE A 410 19.30 -25.00 32.04
CA ILE A 410 20.71 -24.99 31.61
C ILE A 410 21.06 -23.71 30.84
N PRO A 411 22.34 -23.27 30.81
CA PRO A 411 22.73 -22.06 30.09
C PRO A 411 22.53 -22.18 28.57
N TYR A 412 22.38 -21.04 27.89
CA TYR A 412 22.25 -20.95 26.43
C TYR A 412 23.60 -21.15 25.73
N LYS A 413 24.09 -22.38 25.79
CA LYS A 413 25.32 -22.80 25.14
C LYS A 413 25.04 -23.97 24.21
N MET A 414 25.41 -23.82 22.95
CA MET A 414 25.17 -24.84 21.95
C MET A 414 25.98 -26.10 22.24
N SER A 415 25.37 -27.27 22.01
CA SER A 415 26.02 -28.57 22.15
C SER A 415 25.52 -29.53 21.07
N PRO A 416 26.27 -30.59 20.71
CA PRO A 416 25.81 -31.60 19.78
C PRO A 416 24.49 -32.27 20.21
N ASP A 417 24.27 -32.49 21.51
CA ASP A 417 23.04 -33.09 22.05
C ASP A 417 21.81 -32.18 21.83
N LEU A 418 21.96 -30.88 22.10
CA LEU A 418 20.90 -29.91 21.87
C LEU A 418 20.53 -29.82 20.38
N ILE A 419 21.51 -29.89 19.49
CA ILE A 419 21.27 -29.95 18.04
C ILE A 419 20.47 -31.19 17.67
N ASP A 420 20.80 -32.35 18.21
CA ASP A 420 20.12 -33.61 17.89
C ASP A 420 18.64 -33.54 18.25
N ARG A 421 18.34 -32.98 19.43
CA ARG A 421 16.98 -32.80 19.93
C ARG A 421 16.22 -31.75 19.11
N ALA A 422 16.85 -30.60 18.83
CA ALA A 422 16.25 -29.57 17.99
C ALA A 422 15.98 -30.07 16.56
N TRP A 423 16.90 -30.84 15.99
CA TRP A 423 16.79 -31.42 14.65
C TRP A 423 15.65 -32.45 14.56
N ALA A 424 15.50 -33.28 15.59
CA ALA A 424 14.41 -34.27 15.66
C ALA A 424 13.02 -33.61 15.62
N ASN A 425 12.87 -32.40 16.16
CA ASN A 425 11.62 -31.65 16.12
C ASN A 425 11.37 -30.93 14.78
N MET A 426 12.39 -30.76 13.94
CA MET A 426 12.27 -30.06 12.65
C MET A 426 11.65 -30.93 11.56
N PHE A 427 11.94 -32.24 11.59
CA PHE A 427 11.45 -33.19 10.61
C PHE A 427 10.59 -34.24 11.29
N VAL A 428 9.32 -34.32 10.87
CA VAL A 428 8.46 -35.44 11.26
C VAL A 428 9.01 -36.70 10.59
N LYS A 429 9.37 -37.70 11.39
CA LYS A 429 9.78 -39.00 10.85
C LYS A 429 8.57 -39.66 10.17
N ASP A 430 8.76 -40.12 8.95
CA ASP A 430 7.76 -40.89 8.23
C ASP A 430 7.75 -42.33 8.78
N GLU A 431 7.00 -42.53 9.86
CA GLU A 431 6.87 -43.81 10.56
C GLU A 431 5.39 -44.22 10.62
N LYS A 432 5.12 -45.52 10.46
CA LYS A 432 3.76 -46.06 10.66
C LYS A 432 3.38 -45.95 12.13
N ILE A 433 2.53 -44.99 12.45
CA ILE A 433 1.89 -44.90 13.76
C ILE A 433 0.89 -46.06 13.86
N VAL A 434 1.10 -46.95 14.83
CA VAL A 434 0.14 -48.03 15.14
C VAL A 434 -1.16 -47.36 15.59
N LYS A 435 -2.25 -47.68 14.88
CA LYS A 435 -3.58 -47.14 15.16
C LYS A 435 -4.20 -47.77 16.41
#